data_AF-A0A1I6VK25-F1
#
_entry.id   AF-A0A1I6VK25-F1
#
_cell.length_a   1.000
_cell.length_b   1.000
_cell.length_c   1.000
_cell.angle_alpha   90.00
_cell.angle_beta   90.00
_cell.angle_gamma   90.00
#
_symmetry.space_group_name_H-M   'P 1'
#
loop_
_entity.id
_entity.type
_entity.pdbx_description
1 polymer ?
#
loop_
_entity_poly.entity_id
_entity_poly.type
_entity_poly.pdbx_seq_one_letter_code
_entity_poly.pdbx_strand_id
1 'polypeptide(L)' 'MTVSDSAVPYVLGAAAVRSVEVIDGGGTLAIRLRSPDDSEFCVLLPIGVVGDLLFQLADVMSVSLDPRP' A
#
# COMPACT_ATOMS: atom_id res chain seq x y z
N MET A 1 12.37 -25.99 -16.75
CA MET A 1 11.39 -24.89 -16.63
C MET A 1 11.63 -24.25 -15.27
N THR A 2 12.59 -23.34 -15.20
CA THR A 2 12.90 -22.61 -13.96
C THR A 2 11.89 -21.48 -13.85
N VAL A 3 10.90 -21.65 -12.96
CA VAL A 3 10.06 -20.55 -12.50
C VAL A 3 11.01 -19.53 -11.91
N SER A 4 11.17 -18.40 -12.58
CA SER A 4 11.81 -17.24 -11.96
C SER A 4 10.84 -16.80 -10.87
N ASP A 5 11.16 -17.16 -9.63
CA ASP A 5 10.66 -16.47 -8.44
C ASP A 5 11.24 -15.05 -8.51
N SER A 6 10.68 -14.25 -9.40
CA SER A 6 10.79 -12.81 -9.30
C SER A 6 9.95 -12.44 -8.09
N ALA A 7 10.51 -12.71 -6.90
CA ALA A 7 10.05 -12.15 -5.65
C ALA A 7 10.09 -10.64 -5.85
N VAL A 8 8.96 -10.09 -6.32
CA VAL A 8 8.78 -8.65 -6.44
C VAL A 8 9.10 -8.14 -5.05
N PRO A 9 10.13 -7.30 -4.89
CA PRO A 9 10.42 -6.76 -3.58
C PRO A 9 9.16 -6.00 -3.18
N TYR A 10 8.46 -6.46 -2.15
CA TYR A 10 7.39 -5.70 -1.52
C TYR A 10 8.06 -4.48 -0.90
N VAL A 11 8.34 -3.46 -1.70
CA VAL A 11 8.93 -2.21 -1.22
C VAL A 11 7.81 -1.46 -0.51
N LEU A 12 7.69 -1.71 0.80
CA LEU A 12 7.02 -0.81 1.73
C LEU A 12 7.92 0.41 1.91
N GLY A 13 7.80 1.37 0.99
CA GLY A 13 8.37 2.69 1.17
C GLY A 13 7.63 3.41 2.29
N ALA A 14 8.36 3.91 3.30
CA ALA A 14 7.78 4.78 4.31
C ALA A 14 7.50 6.15 3.66
N ALA A 15 6.23 6.40 3.35
CA ALA A 15 5.74 7.70 2.88
C ALA A 15 4.74 8.26 3.89
N ALA A 16 4.80 9.56 4.15
CA ALA A 16 3.84 10.24 5.00
C ALA A 16 2.54 10.47 4.22
N VAL A 17 1.40 10.08 4.81
CA VAL A 17 0.08 10.43 4.28
C VAL A 17 -0.15 11.93 4.47
N ARG A 18 -0.39 12.65 3.38
CA ARG A 18 -0.70 14.07 3.37
C ARG A 18 -2.19 14.35 3.39
N SER A 19 -2.95 13.66 2.53
CA SER A 19 -4.40 13.73 2.51
C SER A 19 -5.00 12.40 2.05
N VAL A 20 -6.23 12.18 2.46
CA VAL A 20 -7.08 11.08 2.02
C VAL A 20 -8.42 11.69 1.63
N GLU A 21 -8.81 11.49 0.38
CA GLU A 21 -10.00 12.10 -0.22
C GLU A 21 -10.82 11.04 -0.95
N VAL A 22 -12.15 11.17 -0.91
CA VAL A 22 -13.06 10.34 -1.70
C VAL A 22 -13.47 11.14 -2.94
N ILE A 23 -13.21 10.58 -4.12
CA ILE A 23 -13.47 11.22 -5.42
C ILE A 23 -14.38 10.33 -6.27
N ASP A 24 -14.60 10.72 -7.53
CA ASP A 24 -15.38 9.95 -8.52
C ASP A 24 -16.77 9.53 -8.02
N GLY A 25 -17.47 10.44 -7.35
CA GLY A 25 -18.82 10.19 -6.81
C GLY A 25 -18.88 9.15 -5.70
N GLY A 26 -17.75 8.85 -5.04
CA GLY A 26 -17.68 7.84 -3.98
C GLY A 26 -17.04 6.53 -4.39
N GLY A 27 -16.55 6.39 -5.62
CA GLY A 27 -15.98 5.14 -6.12
C GLY A 27 -14.49 4.93 -5.82
N THR A 28 -13.75 6.02 -5.59
CA THR A 28 -12.29 6.00 -5.54
C THR A 28 -11.78 6.75 -4.31
N LEU A 29 -10.82 6.13 -3.61
CA LEU A 29 -10.01 6.76 -2.58
C LEU A 29 -8.72 7.29 -3.22
N ALA A 30 -8.48 8.59 -3.10
CA ALA A 30 -7.23 9.23 -3.48
C ALA A 30 -6.38 9.48 -2.24
N ILE A 31 -5.18 8.90 -2.21
CA ILE A 31 -4.23 9.05 -1.11
C ILE A 31 -3.02 9.81 -1.62
N ARG A 32 -2.83 11.04 -1.12
CA ARG A 32 -1.62 11.81 -1.37
C ARG A 32 -0.53 11.38 -0.39
N LEU A 33 0.60 10.96 -0.93
CA LEU A 33 1.75 10.48 -0.20
C LEU A 33 2.95 11.40 -0.47
N ARG A 34 3.79 11.56 0.55
CA ARG A 34 5.05 12.28 0.46
C ARG A 34 6.19 11.39 0.90
N SER A 35 7.16 11.15 0.03
CA SER A 35 8.35 10.36 0.33
C SER A 35 9.40 11.15 1.11
N PRO A 36 10.42 10.49 1.66
CA PRO A 36 11.47 11.15 2.45
C PRO A 36 12.31 12.18 1.67
N ASP A 37 12.37 12.06 0.34
CA ASP A 37 13.01 13.01 -0.58
C ASP A 37 12.08 14.19 -0.95
N ASP A 38 10.96 14.35 -0.23
CA ASP A 38 9.92 15.36 -0.44
C ASP A 38 9.18 15.26 -1.79
N SER A 39 9.38 14.17 -2.54
CA SER A 39 8.58 13.87 -3.74
C SER A 39 7.14 13.54 -3.34
N GLU A 40 6.18 14.03 -4.13
CA GLU A 40 4.75 13.79 -3.92
C GLU A 40 4.18 12.85 -4.99
N PHE A 41 3.35 11.91 -4.56
CA PHE A 41 2.65 10.99 -5.46
C PHE A 41 1.25 10.68 -4.93
N CYS A 42 0.35 10.34 -5.85
CA CYS A 42 -1.04 10.02 -5.54
C CYS A 42 -1.32 8.56 -5.86
N VAL A 43 -1.86 7.83 -4.89
CA VAL A 43 -2.33 6.46 -5.07
C VAL A 43 -3.85 6.51 -5.18
N LEU A 44 -4.38 5.93 -6.25
CA LEU A 44 -5.81 5.82 -6.51
C LEU A 44 -6.25 4.38 -6.25
N LEU A 45 -7.20 4.21 -5.34
CA LEU A 45 -7.72 2.89 -4.95
C LEU A 45 -9.24 2.86 -5.13
N PRO A 46 -9.78 1.92 -5.91
CA PRO A 46 -11.22 1.68 -5.92
C PRO A 46 -11.70 1.29 -4.51
N ILE A 47 -12.74 1.94 -3.99
CA ILE A 47 -13.22 1.69 -2.62
C ILE A 47 -13.59 0.22 -2.41
N GLY A 48 -14.12 -0.45 -3.45
CA GLY A 48 -14.47 -1.86 -3.40
C GLY A 48 -13.30 -2.80 -3.07
N VAL A 49 -12.04 -2.38 -3.29
CA VAL A 49 -10.85 -3.20 -2.99
C VAL A 49 -10.06 -2.70 -1.78
N VAL A 50 -10.42 -1.55 -1.21
CA VAL A 50 -9.69 -0.97 -0.05
C VAL A 50 -9.75 -1.90 1.15
N GLY A 51 -10.90 -2.55 1.40
CA GLY A 51 -11.05 -3.52 2.49
C GLY A 51 -10.07 -4.68 2.36
N ASP A 52 -10.05 -5.33 1.19
CA ASP A 52 -9.16 -6.46 0.91
C ASP A 52 -7.68 -6.05 0.99
N LEU A 53 -7.34 -4.86 0.50
CA LEU A 53 -5.98 -4.32 0.60
C LEU A 53 -5.56 -4.10 2.06
N LEU A 54 -6.44 -3.55 2.90
CA LEU A 54 -6.15 -3.37 4.32
C LEU A 54 -5.93 -4.71 5.03
N PHE A 55 -6.71 -5.74 4.69
CA PHE A 55 -6.52 -7.09 5.23
C PHE A 55 -5.19 -7.70 4.78
N GLN A 56 -4.84 -7.60 3.50
CA GLN A 56 -3.57 -8.11 2.98
C GLN A 56 -2.35 -7.38 3.59
N LEU A 57 -2.44 -6.05 3.77
CA LEU A 57 -1.40 -5.28 4.43
C LEU A 57 -1.25 -5.68 5.90
N ALA A 58 -2.38 -5.85 6.61
CA ALA A 58 -2.37 -6.30 8.00
C ALA A 58 -1.74 -7.70 8.14
N ASP A 59 -2.05 -8.62 7.23
CA ASP A 59 -1.47 -9.97 7.19
C ASP A 59 0.05 -9.92 7.01
N VAL A 60 0.55 -9.19 6.01
CA VAL A 60 2.00 -9.02 5.77
C VAL A 60 2.72 -8.35 6.95
N MET A 61 2.10 -7.32 7.54
CA MET A 61 2.68 -6.65 8.72
C MET A 61 2.67 -7.54 9.96
N SER A 62 1.66 -8.40 10.12
CA SER A 62 1.58 -9.35 11.24
C SER A 62 2.66 -10.43 11.15
N VAL A 63 2.96 -10.92 9.94
CA VAL A 63 4.05 -11.87 9.68
C VAL A 63 5.42 -11.23 9.94
N SER A 64 5.58 -9.94 9.64
CA SER A 64 6.85 -9.22 9.89
C SER A 64 7.07 -8.84 11.35
N LEU A 65 6.05 -8.95 12.21
CA LEU A 65 6.09 -8.56 13.62
C LEU A 65 6.24 -9.74 14.58
N ASP A 66 6.31 -10.99 14.13
CA ASP A 66 6.63 -12.14 14.99
C ASP A 66 8.15 -12.37 14.99
N PRO A 67 8.89 -11.91 16.01
CA PRO A 67 10.32 -12.09 16.09
C PRO A 67 10.55 -13.35 16.92
N ARG A 68 10.32 -14.53 16.36
CA ARG A 68 10.76 -15.77 17.01
C ARG A 68 11.52 -16.68 16.05
N PRO A 69 12.64 -17.26 16.52
CA PRO A 69 13.47 -18.18 15.76
C PRO A 69 12.79 -19.54 15.54
#